data_AF-A0A969XYZ9-F1
#
_entry.id   AF-A0A969XYZ9-F1
#
_cell.length_a   1.000
_cell.length_b   1.000
_cell.length_c   1.000
_cell.angle_alpha   90.00
_cell.angle_beta   90.00
_cell.angle_gamma   90.00
#
_symmetry.space_group_name_H-M   'P 1'
#
loop_
_entity.id
_entity.type
_entity.pdbx_description
1 polymer ?
#
loop_
_entity_poly.entity_id
_entity_poly.type
_entity_poly.pdbx_seq_one_letter_code
_entity_poly.pdbx_strand_id
1 'polypeptide(L)'
;MAPAPGREADRSGGRLGGLGRFLGFTIVAGMAFALLATVVVLPAWARLDQARADRDALAFQTAAYDRLVDYRTELIESVKTDPLQTERLLMEQRNYTRPGEAAYAIDDAPADPPVLDAIKAQLPAPRPASATLATLSRRVQRPATRRGLLLLSGLLLVLATVMFLPPGHRSAAGEE
;
A
#
# COMPACT_ATOMS: atom_id res chain seq x y z
N MET A 1 -0.03 83.07 -5.82
CA MET A 1 -1.33 82.68 -6.40
C MET A 1 -1.03 82.07 -7.77
N ALA A 2 -1.05 80.76 -8.04
CA ALA A 2 -1.22 79.54 -7.25
C ALA A 2 -0.42 78.42 -7.97
N PRO A 3 0.21 77.45 -7.27
CA PRO A 3 0.86 76.31 -7.91
C PRO A 3 -0.18 75.26 -8.36
N ALA A 4 0.07 74.62 -9.50
CA ALA A 4 -0.79 73.59 -10.08
C ALA A 4 -0.90 72.35 -9.17
N PRO A 5 -2.10 71.74 -9.03
CA PRO A 5 -2.30 70.60 -8.15
C PRO A 5 -1.67 69.33 -8.71
N GLY A 6 -1.13 68.55 -7.78
CA GLY A 6 -0.27 67.41 -8.03
C GLY A 6 -0.93 66.24 -8.75
N ARG A 7 -0.13 65.57 -9.58
CA ARG A 7 -0.30 64.17 -9.95
C ARG A 7 0.14 63.30 -8.77
N GLU A 8 -0.75 63.14 -7.80
CA GLU A 8 -0.67 62.06 -6.81
C GLU A 8 -1.89 61.18 -6.98
N ALA A 9 -1.68 59.94 -7.43
CA ALA A 9 -2.38 58.73 -7.00
C ALA A 9 -2.32 57.67 -8.10
N ASP A 10 -1.17 56.99 -8.23
CA ASP A 10 -1.18 55.65 -8.82
C ASP A 10 -0.07 54.77 -8.23
N ARG A 11 0.05 54.77 -6.89
CA ARG A 11 1.02 53.92 -6.16
C ARG A 11 0.38 52.84 -5.29
N SER A 12 -0.95 52.71 -5.27
CA SER A 12 -1.65 51.67 -4.51
C SER A 12 -1.84 50.35 -5.27
N GLY A 13 -1.71 50.35 -6.61
CA GLY A 13 -1.90 49.15 -7.44
C GLY A 13 -0.78 48.10 -7.35
N GLY A 14 0.43 48.47 -6.93
CA GLY A 14 1.60 47.58 -6.98
C GLY A 14 1.67 46.52 -5.87
N ARG A 15 1.20 46.83 -4.65
CA ARG A 15 1.32 45.92 -3.49
C ARG A 15 0.26 44.81 -3.48
N LEU A 16 -0.95 45.10 -3.96
CA LEU A 16 -2.03 44.10 -4.10
C LEU A 16 -1.73 43.09 -5.23
N GLY A 17 -1.13 43.54 -6.34
CA GLY A 17 -0.68 42.65 -7.41
C GLY A 17 0.47 41.72 -7.01
N GLY A 18 1.39 42.20 -6.16
CA GLY A 18 2.51 41.40 -5.65
C GLY A 18 2.09 40.27 -4.71
N LEU A 19 1.14 40.55 -3.79
CA LEU A 19 0.65 39.53 -2.85
C LEU A 19 -0.13 38.42 -3.56
N GLY A 20 -0.99 38.78 -4.52
CA GLY A 20 -1.74 37.81 -5.33
C GLY A 20 -0.82 36.93 -6.18
N ARG A 21 0.28 37.49 -6.72
CA ARG A 21 1.30 36.72 -7.42
C ARG A 21 2.05 35.76 -6.50
N PHE A 22 2.39 36.18 -5.29
CA PHE A 22 3.07 35.33 -4.33
C PHE A 22 2.19 34.15 -3.88
N LEU A 23 0.90 34.40 -3.63
CA LEU A 23 -0.09 33.36 -3.32
C LEU A 23 -0.29 32.39 -4.48
N GLY A 24 -0.40 32.89 -5.71
CA GLY A 24 -0.48 32.05 -6.91
C GLY A 24 0.76 31.16 -7.08
N PHE A 25 1.95 31.73 -6.88
CA PHE A 25 3.21 30.99 -6.94
C PHE A 25 3.28 29.88 -5.89
N THR A 26 2.95 30.18 -4.63
CA THR A 26 3.02 29.18 -3.54
C THR A 26 2.05 28.02 -3.76
N ILE A 27 0.85 28.28 -4.28
CA ILE A 27 -0.10 27.23 -4.63
C ILE A 27 0.44 26.34 -5.76
N VAL A 28 0.94 26.94 -6.85
CA VAL A 28 1.44 26.17 -8.01
C VAL A 28 2.72 25.40 -7.66
N ALA A 29 3.65 26.04 -6.96
CA ALA A 29 4.90 25.40 -6.50
C ALA A 29 4.61 24.28 -5.50
N GLY A 30 3.67 24.49 -4.57
CA GLY A 30 3.21 23.47 -3.63
C GLY A 30 2.59 22.27 -4.35
N MET A 31 1.77 22.51 -5.38
CA MET A 31 1.18 21.44 -6.18
C MET A 31 2.23 20.66 -6.98
N ALA A 32 3.22 21.34 -7.57
CA ALA A 32 4.34 20.68 -8.24
C ALA A 32 5.15 19.79 -7.27
N PHE A 33 5.39 20.27 -6.06
CA PHE A 33 6.08 19.50 -5.03
C PHE A 33 5.26 18.30 -4.55
N ALA A 34 3.95 18.47 -4.37
CA ALA A 34 3.05 17.38 -4.00
C ALA A 34 3.01 16.26 -5.05
N LEU A 35 3.03 16.62 -6.34
CA LEU A 35 3.11 15.64 -7.43
C LEU A 35 4.44 14.87 -7.39
N LEU A 36 5.55 15.56 -7.16
CA LEU A 36 6.88 14.96 -7.08
C LEU A 36 6.98 14.02 -5.86
N ALA A 37 6.48 14.47 -4.71
CA ALA A 37 6.39 13.66 -3.50
C ALA A 37 5.54 12.41 -3.73
N THR A 38 4.41 12.53 -4.44
CA THR A 38 3.55 11.38 -4.78
C THR A 38 4.29 10.33 -5.61
N VAL A 39 5.12 10.75 -6.57
CA VAL A 39 5.90 9.81 -7.41
C VAL A 39 6.90 8.98 -6.59
N VAL A 40 7.43 9.53 -5.49
CA VAL A 40 8.45 8.89 -4.67
C VAL A 40 7.84 8.12 -3.49
N VAL A 41 6.88 8.74 -2.80
CA VAL A 41 6.31 8.23 -1.55
C VAL A 41 5.32 7.10 -1.80
N LEU A 42 4.50 7.21 -2.85
CA LEU A 42 3.47 6.22 -3.16
C LEU A 42 4.03 4.81 -3.42
N PRO A 43 5.10 4.60 -4.23
CA PRO A 43 5.68 3.27 -4.40
C PRO A 43 6.35 2.74 -3.12
N ALA A 44 6.90 3.61 -2.27
CA ALA A 44 7.47 3.20 -0.99
C ALA A 44 6.38 2.71 -0.03
N TRP A 45 5.25 3.42 0.04
CA TRP A 45 4.07 2.99 0.80
C TRP A 45 3.49 1.67 0.31
N ALA A 46 3.39 1.48 -1.00
CA ALA A 46 2.90 0.22 -1.56
C ALA A 46 3.82 -0.97 -1.19
N ARG A 47 5.14 -0.77 -1.18
CA ARG A 47 6.10 -1.80 -0.72
C ARG A 47 5.92 -2.14 0.75
N LEU A 48 5.68 -1.13 1.58
CA LEU A 48 5.45 -1.32 3.02
C LEU A 48 4.13 -2.04 3.29
N ASP A 49 3.08 -1.74 2.53
CA ASP A 49 1.79 -2.46 2.60
C ASP A 49 1.94 -3.93 2.20
N GLN A 50 2.68 -4.21 1.12
CA GLN A 50 3.02 -5.57 0.70
C GLN A 50 3.80 -6.33 1.79
N ALA A 51 4.85 -5.72 2.33
CA ALA A 51 5.65 -6.35 3.38
C ALA A 51 4.83 -6.67 4.64
N ARG A 52 3.85 -5.83 4.98
CA ARG A 52 2.91 -6.10 6.09
C ARG A 52 1.99 -7.28 5.77
N ALA A 53 1.43 -7.32 4.56
CA ALA A 53 0.60 -8.44 4.14
C ALA A 53 1.39 -9.77 4.11
N ASP A 54 2.63 -9.75 3.64
CA ASP A 54 3.53 -10.92 3.63
C ASP A 54 3.84 -11.40 5.06
N ARG A 55 4.15 -10.47 5.96
CA ARG A 55 4.37 -10.77 7.38
C ARG A 55 3.13 -11.41 8.00
N ASP A 56 1.95 -10.84 7.77
CA ASP A 56 0.71 -11.34 8.35
C ASP A 56 0.33 -12.71 7.75
N ALA A 57 0.62 -12.94 6.46
CA ALA A 57 0.45 -14.25 5.82
C ALA A 57 1.41 -15.31 6.40
N LEU A 58 2.66 -14.96 6.66
CA LEU A 58 3.61 -15.86 7.32
C LEU A 58 3.18 -16.17 8.76
N ALA A 59 2.76 -15.16 9.52
CA ALA A 59 2.25 -15.35 10.88
C ALA A 59 1.00 -16.27 10.91
N PHE A 60 0.14 -16.16 9.91
CA PHE A 60 -1.00 -17.08 9.74
C PHE A 60 -0.54 -18.51 9.49
N GLN A 61 0.47 -18.71 8.62
CA GLN A 61 1.02 -20.04 8.36
C GLN A 61 1.65 -20.65 9.60
N THR A 62 2.48 -19.90 10.33
CA THR A 62 3.12 -20.41 11.56
C THR A 62 2.07 -20.80 12.58
N ALA A 63 1.05 -19.96 12.80
CA ALA A 63 -0.04 -20.28 13.73
C ALA A 63 -0.84 -21.54 13.33
N ALA A 64 -1.03 -21.77 12.02
CA ALA A 64 -1.68 -22.99 11.53
C ALA A 64 -0.81 -24.23 11.77
N TYR A 65 0.51 -24.12 11.59
CA TYR A 65 1.45 -25.20 11.87
C TYR A 65 1.56 -25.49 13.37
N ASP A 66 1.58 -24.47 14.22
CA ASP A 66 1.62 -24.62 15.67
C ASP A 66 0.39 -25.41 16.15
N ARG A 67 -0.81 -25.05 15.68
CA ARG A 67 -2.04 -25.83 15.98
C ARG A 67 -2.01 -27.25 15.43
N LEU A 68 -1.39 -27.47 14.28
CA LEU A 68 -1.24 -28.82 13.73
C LEU A 68 -0.31 -29.67 14.60
N VAL A 69 0.76 -29.08 15.13
CA VAL A 69 1.67 -29.76 16.07
C VAL A 69 0.93 -30.08 17.35
N ASP A 70 0.19 -29.13 17.93
CA ASP A 70 -0.61 -29.36 19.14
C ASP A 70 -1.62 -30.49 18.94
N TYR A 71 -2.37 -30.46 17.84
CA TYR A 71 -3.31 -31.51 17.47
C TYR A 71 -2.63 -32.89 17.35
N ARG A 72 -1.45 -32.95 16.71
CA ARG A 72 -0.71 -34.22 16.57
C ARG A 72 -0.15 -34.72 17.89
N THR A 73 0.31 -33.82 18.76
CA THR A 73 0.77 -34.17 20.10
C THR A 73 -0.37 -34.76 20.92
N GLU A 74 -1.54 -34.10 20.93
CA GLU A 74 -2.75 -34.59 21.60
C GLU A 74 -3.18 -35.95 21.02
N LEU A 75 -3.14 -36.11 19.70
CA LEU A 75 -3.45 -37.38 19.04
C LEU A 75 -2.49 -38.51 19.45
N ILE A 76 -1.20 -38.22 19.58
CA ILE A 76 -0.21 -39.22 20.03
C ILE A 76 -0.47 -39.62 21.48
N GLU A 77 -0.82 -38.67 22.33
CA GLU A 77 -1.15 -38.94 23.73
C GLU A 77 -2.44 -39.75 23.84
N SER A 78 -3.48 -39.35 23.11
CA SER A 78 -4.77 -40.05 23.13
C SER A 78 -4.68 -41.47 22.58
N VAL A 79 -3.84 -41.72 21.57
CA VAL A 79 -3.55 -43.07 21.06
C VAL A 79 -2.92 -43.97 22.13
N LYS A 80 -2.05 -43.42 22.99
CA LYS A 80 -1.44 -44.21 24.08
C LYS A 80 -2.45 -44.58 25.16
N THR A 81 -3.44 -43.74 25.41
CA THR A 81 -4.41 -43.91 26.50
C THR A 81 -5.70 -44.58 26.07
N ASP A 82 -6.14 -44.38 24.82
CA ASP A 82 -7.43 -44.86 24.31
C ASP A 82 -7.25 -45.91 23.19
N PRO A 83 -7.56 -47.19 23.47
CA PRO A 83 -7.46 -48.25 22.48
C PRO A 83 -8.45 -48.06 21.31
N LEU A 84 -9.60 -47.40 21.52
CA LEU A 84 -10.56 -47.16 20.44
C LEU A 84 -10.02 -46.16 19.42
N GLN A 85 -9.27 -45.15 19.86
CA GLN A 85 -8.62 -44.23 18.94
C GLN A 85 -7.53 -44.91 18.12
N THR A 86 -6.73 -45.78 18.75
CA THR A 86 -5.72 -46.58 18.05
C THR A 86 -6.36 -47.40 16.94
N GLU A 87 -7.48 -48.05 17.25
CA GLU A 87 -8.20 -48.85 16.27
C GLU A 87 -8.73 -47.99 15.11
N ARG A 88 -9.38 -46.86 15.39
CA ARG A 88 -9.85 -45.92 14.35
C ARG A 88 -8.72 -45.48 13.43
N LEU A 89 -7.58 -45.10 13.98
CA LEU A 89 -6.41 -44.69 13.19
C LEU A 89 -5.85 -45.83 12.33
N LEU A 90 -5.86 -47.07 12.82
CA LEU A 90 -5.46 -48.23 12.03
C LEU A 90 -6.43 -48.51 10.89
N MET A 91 -7.74 -48.38 11.14
CA MET A 91 -8.76 -48.50 10.10
C MET A 91 -8.58 -47.41 9.03
N GLU A 92 -8.39 -46.16 9.45
CA GLU A 92 -8.28 -44.99 8.55
C GLU A 92 -6.96 -44.95 7.76
N GLN A 93 -5.81 -45.17 8.41
CA GLN A 93 -4.50 -45.01 7.76
C GLN A 93 -3.96 -46.29 7.12
N ARG A 94 -4.34 -47.46 7.63
CA ARG A 94 -3.82 -48.75 7.19
C ARG A 94 -4.87 -49.65 6.55
N ASN A 95 -6.12 -49.18 6.41
CA ASN A 95 -7.25 -50.00 5.96
C ASN A 95 -7.35 -51.30 6.76
N TYR A 96 -7.02 -51.25 8.06
CA TYR A 96 -7.14 -52.40 8.91
C TYR A 96 -8.63 -52.72 9.13
N THR A 97 -8.99 -54.00 9.13
CA THR A 97 -10.36 -54.45 9.36
C THR A 97 -10.37 -55.52 10.43
N ARG A 98 -11.45 -55.62 11.21
CA ARG A 98 -11.54 -56.68 12.22
C ARG A 98 -11.81 -58.03 11.53
N PRO A 99 -11.36 -59.14 12.13
CA PRO A 99 -11.66 -60.47 11.62
C PRO A 99 -13.19 -60.68 11.55
N GLY A 100 -13.70 -61.03 10.37
CA GLY A 100 -15.12 -61.28 10.13
C GLY A 100 -15.92 -60.06 9.66
N GLU A 101 -15.32 -58.88 9.55
CA GLU A 101 -15.95 -57.70 8.94
C GLU A 101 -15.65 -57.61 7.44
N ALA A 102 -16.66 -57.23 6.65
CA ALA A 102 -16.49 -56.93 5.22
C ALA A 102 -16.32 -55.43 5.04
N ALA A 103 -15.17 -55.00 4.51
CA ALA A 103 -14.95 -53.62 4.09
C ALA A 103 -15.37 -53.43 2.63
N TYR A 104 -16.18 -52.41 2.40
CA TYR A 104 -16.59 -51.99 1.06
C TYR A 104 -15.89 -50.67 0.72
N ALA A 105 -15.07 -50.67 -0.32
CA ALA A 105 -14.50 -49.44 -0.86
C ALA A 105 -15.58 -48.71 -1.69
N ILE A 106 -15.71 -47.41 -1.47
CA ILE A 106 -16.53 -46.53 -2.31
C ILE A 106 -15.57 -45.73 -3.16
N ASP A 107 -15.50 -46.04 -4.46
CA ASP A 107 -14.50 -45.46 -5.37
C ASP A 107 -14.67 -43.94 -5.55
N ASP A 108 -15.88 -43.40 -5.37
CA ASP A 108 -16.23 -41.97 -5.54
C ASP A 108 -16.53 -41.24 -4.21
N ALA A 109 -15.96 -41.71 -3.09
CA ALA A 109 -16.14 -40.99 -1.83
C ALA A 109 -15.46 -39.60 -1.90
N PRO A 110 -16.13 -38.52 -1.43
CA PRO A 110 -15.49 -37.22 -1.34
C PRO A 110 -14.28 -37.32 -0.40
N ALA A 111 -13.11 -36.91 -0.90
CA ALA A 111 -11.89 -36.93 -0.11
C ALA A 111 -12.04 -35.97 1.08
N ASP A 112 -11.73 -36.46 2.28
CA ASP A 112 -11.70 -35.62 3.47
C ASP A 112 -10.66 -34.50 3.28
N PRO A 113 -11.00 -33.25 3.67
CA PRO A 113 -10.07 -32.15 3.55
C PRO A 113 -8.83 -32.43 4.41
N PRO A 114 -7.62 -32.07 3.95
CA PRO A 114 -6.42 -32.19 4.76
C PRO A 114 -6.62 -31.49 6.11
N VAL A 115 -6.19 -32.12 7.21
CA VAL A 115 -6.32 -31.58 8.58
C VAL A 115 -5.81 -30.14 8.68
N LEU A 116 -4.73 -29.82 7.96
CA LEU A 116 -4.16 -28.48 7.91
C LEU A 116 -5.14 -27.44 7.34
N ASP A 117 -5.94 -27.80 6.34
CA ASP A 117 -6.89 -26.88 5.72
C ASP A 117 -8.13 -26.68 6.61
N ALA A 118 -8.55 -27.72 7.34
CA ALA A 118 -9.56 -27.60 8.39
C ALA A 118 -9.08 -26.69 9.54
N ILE A 119 -7.81 -26.78 9.94
CA ILE A 119 -7.21 -25.88 10.94
C ILE A 119 -7.16 -24.44 10.41
N LYS A 120 -6.67 -24.23 9.18
CA LYS A 120 -6.61 -22.90 8.55
C LYS A 120 -7.97 -22.22 8.47
N ALA A 121 -9.04 -22.98 8.22
CA ALA A 121 -10.40 -22.44 8.16
C ALA A 121 -10.88 -21.85 9.50
N GLN A 122 -10.29 -22.27 10.62
CA GLN A 122 -10.61 -21.76 11.96
C GLN A 122 -9.75 -20.56 12.37
N LEU A 123 -8.68 -20.25 11.64
CA LEU A 123 -7.83 -19.11 11.93
C LEU A 123 -8.41 -17.84 11.28
N PRO A 124 -8.22 -16.66 11.90
CA PRO A 124 -8.59 -15.40 11.28
C PRO A 124 -7.80 -15.20 9.99
N ALA A 125 -8.50 -14.89 8.89
CA ALA A 125 -7.87 -14.72 7.59
C ALA A 125 -6.82 -13.58 7.64
N PRO A 126 -5.66 -13.76 7.00
CA PRO A 126 -4.63 -12.72 6.95
C PRO A 126 -5.16 -11.50 6.19
N ARG A 127 -4.73 -10.31 6.61
CA ARG A 127 -5.13 -9.06 5.97
C ARG A 127 -4.55 -9.00 4.55
N PRO A 128 -5.38 -8.86 3.50
CA PRO A 128 -4.87 -8.71 2.15
C PRO A 128 -4.21 -7.33 1.98
N ALA A 129 -3.17 -7.27 1.14
CA ALA A 129 -2.62 -6.00 0.67
C ALA A 129 -3.71 -5.19 -0.05
N SER A 130 -3.66 -3.87 0.07
CA SER A 130 -4.67 -3.00 -0.52
C SER A 130 -4.58 -2.96 -2.04
N ALA A 131 -5.61 -3.47 -2.71
CA ALA A 131 -5.68 -3.52 -4.17
C ALA A 131 -5.62 -2.12 -4.82
N THR A 132 -6.12 -1.09 -4.13
CA THR A 132 -6.09 0.30 -4.58
C THR A 132 -4.69 0.89 -4.56
N LEU A 133 -3.88 0.66 -3.51
CA LEU A 133 -2.48 1.12 -3.49
C LEU A 133 -1.62 0.34 -4.49
N ALA A 134 -1.87 -0.96 -4.65
CA ALA A 134 -1.17 -1.77 -5.64
C ALA A 134 -1.45 -1.30 -7.08
N THR A 135 -2.69 -0.94 -7.41
CA THR A 135 -3.04 -0.43 -8.75
C THR A 135 -2.49 0.98 -8.99
N LEU A 136 -2.57 1.87 -8.00
CA LEU A 136 -2.04 3.23 -8.09
C LEU A 136 -0.51 3.25 -8.20
N SER A 137 0.19 2.46 -7.39
CA SER A 137 1.65 2.34 -7.46
C SER A 137 2.11 1.77 -8.81
N ARG A 138 1.44 0.74 -9.34
CA ARG A 138 1.72 0.22 -10.70
C ARG A 138 1.53 1.28 -11.77
N ARG A 139 0.49 2.12 -11.66
CA ARG A 139 0.27 3.22 -12.61
C ARG A 139 1.37 4.28 -12.53
N VAL A 140 1.83 4.63 -11.32
CA VAL A 140 2.90 5.61 -11.11
C VAL A 140 4.28 5.07 -11.53
N GLN A 141 4.51 3.75 -11.41
CA GLN A 141 5.77 3.11 -11.80
C GLN A 141 5.98 2.97 -13.31
N ARG A 142 4.92 3.08 -14.14
CA ARG A 142 5.11 3.01 -15.60
C ARG A 142 6.03 4.16 -16.05
N PRO A 143 7.04 3.88 -16.91
CA PRO A 143 8.02 4.88 -17.30
C PRO A 143 7.37 6.08 -18.02
N ALA A 144 6.29 5.84 -18.77
CA ALA A 144 5.55 6.89 -19.46
C ALA A 144 4.83 7.85 -18.50
N THR A 145 4.12 7.33 -17.49
CA THR A 145 3.45 8.17 -16.48
C THR A 145 4.43 8.84 -15.54
N ARG A 146 5.53 8.17 -15.15
CA ARG A 146 6.58 8.80 -14.34
C ARG A 146 7.24 9.96 -15.09
N ARG A 147 7.61 9.75 -16.36
CA ARG A 147 8.15 10.83 -17.22
C ARG A 147 7.12 11.94 -17.40
N GLY A 148 5.86 11.60 -17.67
CA GLY A 148 4.77 12.57 -17.80
C GLY A 148 4.55 13.42 -16.54
N LEU A 149 4.52 12.81 -15.36
CA LEU A 149 4.41 13.51 -14.07
C LEU A 149 5.63 14.39 -13.79
N LEU A 150 6.84 13.91 -14.07
CA LEU A 150 8.06 14.71 -13.91
C LEU A 150 8.07 15.90 -14.86
N LEU A 151 7.74 15.70 -16.13
CA LEU A 151 7.63 16.77 -17.12
C LEU A 151 6.55 17.78 -16.75
N LEU A 152 5.38 17.31 -16.30
CA LEU A 152 4.29 18.18 -15.87
C LEU A 152 4.68 18.98 -14.62
N SER A 153 5.37 18.36 -13.65
CA SER A 153 5.89 19.06 -12.48
C SER A 153 6.92 20.13 -12.86
N GLY A 154 7.84 19.82 -13.79
CA GLY A 154 8.83 20.75 -14.31
C GLY A 154 8.19 21.90 -15.09
N LEU A 155 7.21 21.60 -15.94
CA LEU A 155 6.43 22.59 -16.69
C LEU A 155 5.69 23.53 -15.73
N LEU A 156 5.03 23.00 -14.70
CA LEU A 156 4.36 23.80 -13.67
C LEU A 156 5.33 24.70 -12.91
N LEU A 157 6.53 24.21 -12.63
CA LEU A 157 7.57 24.98 -11.94
C LEU A 157 8.10 26.11 -12.84
N VAL A 158 8.35 25.82 -14.12
CA VAL A 158 8.73 26.82 -15.13
C VAL A 158 7.62 27.86 -15.30
N LEU A 159 6.36 27.42 -15.43
CA LEU A 159 5.21 28.31 -15.54
C LEU A 159 5.06 29.19 -14.29
N ALA A 160 5.24 28.61 -13.10
CA ALA A 160 5.23 29.33 -11.83
C ALA A 160 6.32 30.41 -11.82
N THR A 161 7.54 30.08 -12.24
CA THR A 161 8.62 31.07 -12.34
C THR A 161 8.34 32.14 -13.39
N VAL A 162 7.94 31.80 -14.62
CA VAL A 162 7.75 32.79 -15.69
C VAL A 162 6.57 33.72 -15.41
N MET A 163 5.46 33.20 -14.89
CA MET A 163 4.27 34.02 -14.64
C MET A 163 4.36 34.83 -13.34
N PHE A 164 5.08 34.35 -12.33
CA PHE A 164 5.02 34.94 -10.99
C PHE A 164 6.35 35.49 -10.46
N LEU A 165 7.47 35.33 -11.16
CA LEU A 165 8.74 35.95 -10.76
C LEU A 165 8.67 37.47 -11.01
N PRO A 166 8.89 38.31 -9.99
CA PRO A 166 8.89 39.76 -10.16
C PRO A 166 10.05 40.17 -11.08
N PRO A 167 9.87 41.15 -11.99
CA PRO A 167 10.98 41.69 -12.77
C PRO A 167 12.00 42.23 -11.76
N GLY A 168 13.17 41.59 -11.72
CA GLY A 168 14.26 42.01 -10.85
C GLY A 168 14.50 43.50 -11.07
N HIS A 169 14.38 44.28 -10.00
CA HIS A 169 14.82 45.66 -10.03
C HIS A 169 16.29 45.63 -10.46
N ARG A 170 16.54 46.02 -11.72
CA ARG A 170 17.86 46.41 -12.16
C ARG A 170 18.26 47.55 -11.23
N SER A 171 19.03 47.22 -10.19
CA SER A 171 19.68 48.24 -9.39
C SER A 171 20.47 49.10 -10.35
N ALA A 172 20.08 50.38 -10.40
CA ALA A 172 20.88 51.45 -10.95
C ALA A 172 22.24 51.42 -10.24
N ALA A 173 23.19 50.72 -10.84
CA ALA A 173 24.60 50.78 -10.50
C ALA A 173 25.28 51.31 -11.76
N GLY A 174 25.42 52.62 -11.83
CA GLY A 174 26.01 53.30 -12.98
C GLY A 174 25.49 54.72 -13.09
N GLU A 175 26.00 55.60 -12.21
CA GLU A 175 26.26 57.02 -12.47
C GLU A 175 27.01 57.53 -11.22
N GLU A 176 28.32 57.22 -11.19
CA GLU A 176 29.31 58.08 -10.55
C GLU A 176 29.76 59.13 -11.57
#